data_AF-A0A953KK84-F1
#
_entry.id   AF-A0A953KK84-F1
#
_cell.length_a   1.000
_cell.length_b   1.000
_cell.length_c   1.000
_cell.angle_alpha   90.00
_cell.angle_beta   90.00
_cell.angle_gamma   90.00
#
_symmetry.space_group_name_H-M   'P 1'
#
loop_
_entity.id
_entity.type
_entity.pdbx_description
1 polymer ?
#
loop_
_entity_poly.entity_id
_entity_poly.type
_entity_poly.pdbx_seq_one_letter_code
_entity_poly.pdbx_strand_id
1 'polypeptide(L)'
;MNYIIPLLTIFLLVVSCKSAEDKSKDQVIRPTTEYLEGTWKNTLSQYPDFRLTRDTVVFLQEAAGEKYLWSLTGDSIVFHFPTYDFAFKVYCFKGDSIHLDNEMNTNTFLRVKN
;
A
#
# COMPACT_ATOMS: atom_id res chain seq x y z
N MET A 1 47.76 27.87 -16.63
CA MET A 1 46.34 27.50 -16.90
C MET A 1 45.89 26.54 -15.81
N ASN A 2 44.92 26.96 -14.99
CA ASN A 2 44.47 26.24 -13.79
C ASN A 2 43.48 25.12 -14.16
N TYR A 3 43.96 23.89 -14.29
CA TYR A 3 43.15 22.69 -14.57
C TYR A 3 42.40 22.14 -13.33
N ILE A 4 42.50 22.79 -12.17
CA ILE A 4 41.90 22.33 -10.90
C ILE A 4 40.39 22.58 -10.88
N ILE A 5 39.93 23.68 -11.48
CA ILE A 5 38.51 24.08 -11.49
C ILE A 5 37.62 23.10 -12.27
N PRO A 6 37.98 22.62 -13.49
CA PRO A 6 37.15 21.64 -14.19
C PRO A 6 37.14 20.26 -13.52
N LEU A 7 38.20 19.89 -12.80
CA LEU A 7 38.26 18.59 -12.12
C LEU A 7 37.31 18.54 -10.91
N LEU A 8 37.22 19.63 -10.16
CA LEU A 8 36.35 19.74 -8.99
C LEU A 8 34.87 19.74 -9.38
N THR A 9 34.51 20.39 -10.49
CA THR A 9 33.12 20.41 -10.99
C THR A 9 32.68 19.06 -11.53
N ILE A 10 33.55 18.31 -12.22
CA ILE A 10 33.24 16.94 -12.66
C ILE A 10 33.06 16.02 -11.45
N PHE A 11 33.92 16.12 -10.43
CA PHE A 11 33.79 15.33 -9.21
C PHE A 11 32.47 15.62 -8.46
N LEU A 12 32.09 16.89 -8.32
CA LEU A 12 30.83 17.29 -7.70
C LEU A 12 29.60 16.80 -8.48
N LEU A 13 29.66 16.79 -9.82
CA LEU A 13 28.60 16.23 -10.67
C LEU A 13 28.43 14.71 -10.47
N VAL A 14 29.53 13.97 -10.36
CA VAL A 14 29.48 12.51 -10.14
C VAL A 14 28.96 12.17 -8.73
N VAL A 15 29.36 12.94 -7.71
CA VAL A 15 28.87 12.74 -6.34
C VAL A 15 27.38 13.10 -6.21
N SER A 16 26.94 14.19 -6.85
CA SER A 16 25.53 14.60 -6.86
C SER A 16 24.64 13.60 -7.63
N CYS A 17 25.17 12.97 -8.68
CA CYS A 17 24.45 11.93 -9.42
C CYS A 17 24.31 10.62 -8.62
N LYS A 18 25.33 10.24 -7.84
CA LYS A 18 25.25 9.05 -6.95
C LYS A 18 24.36 9.27 -5.74
N SER A 19 24.23 10.50 -5.26
CA SER A 19 23.35 10.86 -4.13
C SER A 19 21.86 10.84 -4.47
N ALA A 20 21.50 10.75 -5.76
CA ALA A 20 20.11 10.69 -6.21
C ALA A 20 19.58 9.25 -6.40
N GLU A 21 20.43 8.23 -6.23
CA GLU A 21 20.07 6.82 -6.45
C GLU A 21 19.70 6.06 -5.17
N ASP A 22 19.75 6.68 -3.99
CA ASP A 22 19.20 6.09 -2.77
C ASP A 22 17.73 6.49 -2.58
N LYS A 23 16.95 6.29 -3.65
CA LYS A 23 15.53 5.98 -3.44
C LYS A 23 15.54 4.56 -2.93
N SER A 24 15.38 4.38 -1.62
CA SER A 24 14.97 3.10 -1.08
C SER A 24 13.79 2.65 -1.94
N LYS A 25 14.02 1.74 -2.88
CA LYS A 25 12.93 1.11 -3.62
C LYS A 25 12.13 0.47 -2.52
N ASP A 26 10.95 1.01 -2.23
CA ASP A 26 10.01 0.38 -1.33
C ASP A 26 9.92 -1.07 -1.80
N GLN A 27 10.56 -1.95 -1.04
CA GLN A 27 10.59 -3.35 -1.39
C GLN A 27 9.16 -3.80 -1.23
N VAL A 28 8.47 -3.99 -2.35
CA VAL A 28 7.12 -4.53 -2.36
C VAL A 28 7.22 -5.93 -1.78
N ILE A 29 6.65 -6.11 -0.58
CA ILE A 29 6.61 -7.40 0.09
C ILE A 29 5.38 -8.14 -0.42
N ARG A 30 5.46 -9.47 -0.54
CA ARG A 30 4.28 -10.27 -0.88
C ARG A 30 3.25 -10.18 0.25
N PRO A 31 1.97 -9.90 -0.04
CA PRO A 31 0.94 -9.86 0.99
C PRO A 31 0.76 -11.23 1.63
N THR A 32 0.48 -11.24 2.92
CA THR A 32 0.02 -12.41 3.68
C THR A 32 -1.20 -11.99 4.50
N THR A 33 -1.97 -12.97 4.99
CA THR A 33 -3.12 -12.68 5.84
C THR A 33 -2.73 -11.87 7.09
N GLU A 34 -1.61 -12.21 7.71
CA GLU A 34 -1.10 -11.52 8.92
C GLU A 34 -0.77 -10.04 8.66
N TYR A 35 -0.25 -9.69 7.48
CA TYR A 35 0.03 -8.30 7.12
C TYR A 35 -1.24 -7.49 6.83
N LEU A 36 -2.32 -8.16 6.43
CA LEU A 36 -3.58 -7.54 6.03
C LEU A 36 -4.59 -7.43 7.17
N GLU A 37 -4.48 -8.26 8.21
CA GLU A 37 -5.32 -8.17 9.41
C GLU A 37 -5.21 -6.79 10.07
N GLY A 38 -6.33 -6.13 10.31
CA GLY A 38 -6.35 -4.80 10.92
C GLY A 38 -7.55 -3.95 10.51
N THR A 39 -7.56 -2.72 11.02
CA THR A 39 -8.54 -1.71 10.65
C THR A 39 -7.95 -0.81 9.57
N TRP A 40 -8.73 -0.49 8.55
CA TRP A 40 -8.28 0.24 7.37
C TRP A 40 -9.17 1.44 7.11
N LYS A 41 -8.55 2.52 6.62
CA LYS A 41 -9.28 3.68 6.13
C LYS A 41 -8.75 4.12 4.77
N ASN A 42 -9.64 4.56 3.91
CA ASN A 42 -9.29 5.29 2.70
C ASN A 42 -8.53 6.55 3.12
N THR A 43 -7.52 6.95 2.35
CA THR A 43 -6.71 8.13 2.62
C THR A 43 -7.54 9.41 2.78
N LEU A 44 -8.72 9.46 2.18
CA LEU A 44 -9.64 10.59 2.22
C LEU A 44 -10.73 10.47 3.31
N SER A 45 -10.95 9.28 3.88
CA SER A 45 -12.01 9.04 4.86
C SER A 45 -11.66 9.60 6.24
N GLN A 46 -12.65 10.23 6.90
CA GLN A 46 -12.51 10.73 8.28
C GLN A 46 -12.52 9.58 9.31
N TYR A 47 -13.32 8.54 9.04
CA TYR A 47 -13.48 7.37 9.91
C TYR A 47 -12.98 6.10 9.20
N PRO A 48 -12.64 5.04 9.95
CA PRO A 48 -12.34 3.74 9.36
C PRO A 48 -13.43 3.24 8.41
N ASP A 49 -13.01 2.66 7.28
CA ASP A 49 -13.93 2.16 6.25
C ASP A 49 -14.24 0.68 6.45
N PHE A 50 -13.23 -0.14 6.75
CA PHE A 50 -13.43 -1.56 7.00
C PHE A 50 -12.40 -2.16 7.96
N ARG A 51 -12.68 -3.37 8.44
CA ARG A 51 -11.79 -4.18 9.26
C ARG A 51 -11.62 -5.56 8.65
N LEU A 52 -10.37 -6.00 8.51
CA LEU A 52 -10.00 -7.35 8.11
C LEU A 52 -9.60 -8.15 9.36
N THR A 53 -10.23 -9.30 9.52
CA THR A 53 -9.81 -10.36 10.43
C THR A 53 -9.19 -11.50 9.61
N ARG A 54 -8.80 -12.61 10.23
CA ARG A 54 -8.20 -13.76 9.53
C ARG A 54 -9.04 -14.29 8.37
N ASP A 55 -10.36 -14.26 8.49
CA ASP A 55 -11.31 -14.93 7.61
C ASP A 55 -12.46 -14.02 7.14
N THR A 56 -12.73 -12.92 7.85
CA THR A 56 -13.85 -12.04 7.55
C THR A 56 -13.47 -10.57 7.41
N VAL A 57 -14.23 -9.85 6.57
CA VAL A 57 -14.19 -8.40 6.41
C VAL A 57 -15.49 -7.79 6.95
N VAL A 58 -15.39 -6.63 7.58
CA VAL A 58 -16.54 -5.86 8.09
C VAL A 58 -16.44 -4.42 7.61
N PHE A 59 -17.45 -3.93 6.90
CA PHE A 59 -17.54 -2.53 6.48
C PHE A 59 -18.14 -1.68 7.60
N LEU A 60 -17.34 -0.76 8.12
CA LEU A 60 -17.63 -0.02 9.36
C LEU A 60 -18.51 1.22 9.14
N GLN A 61 -18.59 1.70 7.91
CA GLN A 61 -19.47 2.82 7.55
C GLN A 61 -20.89 2.38 7.14
N GLU A 62 -21.13 1.08 7.02
CA GLU A 62 -22.46 0.53 6.74
C GLU A 62 -23.25 0.35 8.04
N ALA A 63 -24.51 0.78 8.05
CA ALA A 63 -25.36 0.75 9.24
C ALA A 63 -25.60 -0.65 9.81
N ALA A 64 -25.48 -1.70 8.97
CA ALA A 64 -25.70 -3.08 9.37
C ALA A 64 -24.42 -3.82 9.79
N GLY A 65 -23.22 -3.31 9.42
CA GLY A 65 -21.93 -3.91 9.80
C GLY A 65 -21.81 -5.40 9.47
N GLU A 66 -22.34 -5.83 8.32
CA GLU A 66 -22.33 -7.24 7.92
C GLU A 66 -20.90 -7.78 7.77
N LYS A 67 -20.75 -9.08 8.04
CA LYS A 67 -19.49 -9.79 7.89
C LYS A 67 -19.50 -10.58 6.59
N TYR A 68 -18.50 -10.35 5.76
CA TYR A 68 -18.30 -11.08 4.52
C TYR A 68 -17.01 -11.89 4.59
N LEU A 69 -16.93 -12.95 3.80
CA LEU A 69 -15.69 -13.70 3.65
C LEU A 69 -14.71 -12.91 2.79
N TRP A 70 -13.41 -13.12 3.01
CA TRP A 70 -12.39 -12.65 2.09
C TRP A 70 -11.29 -13.68 1.90
N SER A 71 -10.57 -13.59 0.79
CA SER A 71 -9.42 -14.44 0.50
C SER A 71 -8.30 -13.67 -0.17
N LEU A 72 -7.07 -14.21 -0.10
CA LEU A 72 -5.91 -13.69 -0.81
C LEU A 72 -5.61 -14.61 -2.00
N THR A 73 -5.70 -14.08 -3.21
CA THR A 73 -5.34 -14.78 -4.46
C THR A 73 -4.19 -14.04 -5.13
N GLY A 74 -2.97 -14.58 -4.99
CA GLY A 74 -1.77 -13.92 -5.50
C GLY A 74 -1.47 -12.62 -4.75
N ASP A 75 -1.44 -11.50 -5.48
CA ASP A 75 -1.31 -10.14 -4.94
C ASP A 75 -2.66 -9.42 -4.84
N SER A 76 -3.78 -10.15 -4.88
CA SER A 76 -5.12 -9.57 -4.83
C SER A 76 -5.91 -10.05 -3.61
N ILE A 77 -6.53 -9.11 -2.90
CA ILE A 77 -7.52 -9.41 -1.86
C ILE A 77 -8.91 -9.44 -2.52
N VAL A 78 -9.67 -10.50 -2.25
CA VAL A 78 -10.99 -10.71 -2.83
C VAL A 78 -12.03 -10.73 -1.71
N PHE A 79 -13.02 -9.84 -1.80
CA PHE A 79 -14.17 -9.79 -0.91
C PHE A 79 -15.34 -10.53 -1.55
N HIS A 80 -15.95 -11.45 -0.79
CA HIS A 80 -17.01 -12.33 -1.27
C HIS A 80 -18.37 -11.87 -0.74
N PHE A 81 -19.13 -11.18 -1.59
CA PHE A 81 -20.51 -10.81 -1.30
C PHE A 81 -21.47 -11.92 -1.76
N PRO A 82 -22.72 -11.95 -1.27
CA PRO A 82 -23.69 -12.99 -1.65
C PRO A 82 -23.96 -13.11 -3.15
N THR A 83 -23.77 -12.01 -3.90
CA THR A 83 -24.15 -11.92 -5.32
C THR A 83 -22.98 -11.66 -6.26
N TYR A 84 -21.80 -11.29 -5.75
CA TYR A 84 -20.62 -11.01 -6.56
C TYR A 84 -19.34 -11.07 -5.72
N ASP A 85 -18.21 -11.23 -6.40
CA ASP A 85 -16.89 -11.03 -5.81
C ASP A 85 -16.34 -9.67 -6.22
N PHE A 86 -15.61 -9.02 -5.32
CA PHE A 86 -14.93 -7.77 -5.60
C PHE A 86 -13.47 -7.85 -5.17
N ALA A 87 -12.55 -7.63 -6.11
CA ALA A 87 -11.13 -7.77 -5.87
C ALA A 87 -10.39 -6.43 -5.88
N PHE A 88 -9.38 -6.32 -5.02
CA PHE A 88 -8.40 -5.23 -5.04
C PHE A 88 -7.00 -5.80 -5.18
N LYS A 89 -6.17 -5.14 -5.98
CA LYS A 89 -4.74 -5.41 -6.02
C LYS A 89 -4.05 -4.78 -4.81
N VAL A 90 -3.21 -5.56 -4.15
CA VAL A 90 -2.56 -5.23 -2.89
C VAL A 90 -1.12 -4.83 -3.14
N TYR A 91 -0.75 -3.63 -2.69
CA TYR A 91 0.63 -3.17 -2.67
C TYR A 91 1.08 -2.92 -1.23
N CYS A 92 1.97 -3.78 -0.72
CA CYS A 92 2.55 -3.63 0.62
C CYS A 92 3.86 -2.85 0.54
N PHE A 93 3.91 -1.67 1.16
CA PHE A 93 5.11 -0.84 1.26
C PHE A 93 5.79 -1.02 2.63
N LYS A 94 7.09 -0.74 2.71
CA LYS A 94 7.80 -0.72 4.01
C LYS A 94 7.30 0.47 4.83
N GLY A 95 6.70 0.21 6.00
CA GLY A 95 6.22 1.26 6.91
C GLY A 95 4.72 1.24 7.24
N ASP A 96 4.10 0.05 7.24
CA ASP A 96 2.69 -0.18 7.61
C ASP A 96 1.63 0.46 6.70
N SER A 97 2.01 0.87 5.48
CA SER A 97 1.06 1.28 4.44
C SER A 97 0.80 0.14 3.45
N ILE A 98 -0.49 -0.12 3.18
CA ILE A 98 -0.92 -1.05 2.13
C ILE A 98 -1.94 -0.34 1.27
N HIS A 99 -1.69 -0.25 -0.03
CA HIS A 99 -2.66 0.31 -0.97
C HIS A 99 -3.48 -0.83 -1.59
N LEU A 100 -4.79 -0.61 -1.76
CA LEU A 100 -5.73 -1.57 -2.32
C LEU A 100 -6.42 -0.97 -3.54
N ASP A 101 -5.86 -1.20 -4.72
CA ASP A 101 -6.34 -0.61 -5.96
C ASP A 101 -7.44 -1.50 -6.57
N ASN A 102 -8.60 -0.94 -6.91
CA ASN A 102 -9.61 -1.65 -7.71
C ASN A 102 -9.22 -1.65 -9.20
N GLU A 103 -10.07 -2.19 -10.07
CA GLU A 103 -9.85 -2.19 -11.52
C GLU A 103 -9.62 -0.79 -12.12
N MET A 104 -10.13 0.26 -11.48
CA MET A 104 -9.94 1.66 -11.89
C MET A 104 -8.73 2.34 -11.22
N ASN A 105 -7.98 1.65 -10.36
CA ASN A 105 -6.88 2.17 -9.56
C ASN A 105 -7.24 3.40 -8.70
N THR A 106 -8.48 3.46 -8.20
CA THR A 106 -8.99 4.65 -7.49
C THR A 106 -8.91 4.56 -5.97
N ASN A 107 -8.69 3.37 -5.42
CA ASN A 107 -8.85 3.11 -4.01
C ASN A 107 -7.48 3.04 -3.33
N THR A 108 -7.22 3.91 -2.37
CA THR A 108 -5.96 3.88 -1.60
C THR A 108 -6.32 3.85 -0.13
N PHE A 109 -5.88 2.79 0.55
CA PHE A 109 -6.13 2.58 1.97
C PHE A 109 -4.84 2.67 2.77
N LEU A 110 -4.96 2.87 4.08
CA LEU A 110 -3.86 2.87 5.03
C LEU A 110 -4.30 2.13 6.29
N ARG A 111 -3.35 1.42 6.92
CA ARG A 111 -3.62 0.69 8.16
C ARG A 111 -3.81 1.70 9.27
N VAL A 112 -4.94 1.64 9.94
CA VAL A 112 -5.14 2.33 11.21
C VAL A 112 -4.46 1.46 12.27
N LYS A 113 -3.29 1.89 12.75
CA LYS A 113 -2.69 1.30 13.95
C LYS A 113 -3.66 1.53 15.10
N ASN A 114 -4.14 0.45 15.71
CA ASN A 114 -4.87 0.53 16.98
C ASN A 114 -3.95 1.06 18.08
#